data_AF-A0A7C2TQW0-F1
#
_entry.id   AF-A0A7C2TQW0-F1
#
_cell.length_a   1.000
_cell.length_b   1.000
_cell.length_c   1.000
_cell.angle_alpha   90.00
_cell.angle_beta   90.00
_cell.angle_gamma   90.00
#
_symmetry.space_group_name_H-M   'P 1'
#
loop_
_entity.id
_entity.type
_entity.pdbx_description
1 polymer ?
#
loop_
_entity_poly.entity_id
_entity_poly.type
_entity_poly.pdbx_seq_one_letter_code
_entity_poly.pdbx_strand_id
1 'polypeptide(L)'
;MEIMHSLKAQWRHGKDQTKPCYRCSDTGKDFLDLLKEVTAILESDGIRVAVSEKTAVGGEENRIFLNGRPLEDLLDEAEQGQSYCHSTKWEYIDESRKEVTGPGGQVCQEAPELLFRKAILRALEPDSREWPE
;
A
#
# COMPACT_ATOMS: atom_id res chain seq x y z
N MET A 1 -17.79 6.81 -22.03
CA MET A 1 -16.62 5.98 -21.68
C MET A 1 -16.64 5.81 -20.18
N GLU A 2 -17.01 4.64 -19.69
CA GLU A 2 -16.77 4.30 -18.29
C GLU A 2 -15.26 4.20 -18.11
N ILE A 3 -14.68 5.02 -17.25
CA ILE A 3 -13.30 4.84 -16.83
C ILE A 3 -13.32 3.62 -15.91
N MET A 4 -13.04 2.45 -16.46
CA MET A 4 -12.82 1.23 -15.68
C MET A 4 -11.52 1.42 -14.91
N HIS A 5 -11.63 1.87 -13.66
CA HIS A 5 -10.49 1.92 -12.76
C HIS A 5 -10.13 0.49 -12.39
N SER A 6 -8.84 0.14 -12.50
CA SER A 6 -8.35 -1.18 -12.13
C SER A 6 -7.14 -1.03 -11.22
N LEU A 7 -7.08 -1.85 -10.17
CA LEU A 7 -5.93 -1.96 -9.29
C LEU A 7 -5.16 -3.23 -9.61
N LYS A 8 -3.93 -3.09 -10.08
CA LYS A 8 -3.00 -4.22 -10.27
C LYS A 8 -2.01 -4.24 -9.12
N ALA A 9 -2.19 -5.18 -8.20
CA ALA A 9 -1.22 -5.44 -7.14
C ALA A 9 -0.23 -6.51 -7.62
N GLN A 10 1.07 -6.22 -7.51
CA GLN A 10 2.13 -7.16 -7.78
C GLN A 10 3.03 -7.26 -6.56
N TRP A 11 3.11 -8.46 -5.99
CA TRP A 11 4.08 -8.76 -4.94
C TRP A 11 5.31 -9.39 -5.58
N ARG A 12 6.46 -8.71 -5.44
CA ARG A 12 7.76 -9.24 -5.84
C ARG A 12 8.51 -9.72 -4.62
N HIS A 13 8.84 -11.01 -4.59
CA HIS A 13 9.45 -11.60 -3.42
C HIS A 13 10.52 -12.65 -3.75
N GLY A 14 11.44 -12.86 -2.81
CA GLY A 14 12.36 -13.99 -2.83
C GLY A 14 11.63 -15.33 -2.64
N LYS A 15 12.26 -16.43 -3.07
CA LYS A 15 11.66 -17.78 -3.04
C LYS A 15 11.19 -18.23 -1.65
N ASP A 16 11.90 -17.83 -0.61
CA ASP A 16 11.66 -18.29 0.76
C ASP A 16 10.71 -17.38 1.55
N GLN A 17 10.22 -16.30 0.93
CA GLN A 17 9.32 -15.34 1.57
C GLN A 17 7.87 -15.79 1.43
N THR A 18 7.18 -15.90 2.56
CA THR A 18 5.76 -16.30 2.64
C THR A 18 4.83 -15.14 2.98
N LYS A 19 5.39 -13.99 3.37
CA LYS A 19 4.65 -12.80 3.76
C LYS A 19 5.29 -11.53 3.22
N PRO A 20 4.48 -10.50 2.92
CA PRO A 20 5.01 -9.22 2.49
C PRO A 20 5.70 -8.49 3.64
N CYS A 21 6.68 -7.65 3.30
CA CYS A 21 7.41 -6.80 4.25
C CYS A 21 6.61 -5.56 4.73
N TYR A 22 5.28 -5.62 4.72
CA TYR A 22 4.41 -4.49 5.04
C TYR A 22 3.31 -4.94 5.99
N ARG A 23 3.29 -4.33 7.18
CA ARG A 23 2.38 -4.73 8.28
C ARG A 23 1.65 -3.52 8.86
N CYS A 24 0.36 -3.69 9.12
CA CYS A 24 -0.47 -2.73 9.83
C CYS A 24 -0.07 -2.69 11.31
N SER A 25 0.40 -1.56 11.81
CA SER A 25 0.90 -1.43 13.19
C SER A 25 -0.20 -1.50 14.26
N ASP A 26 -1.43 -1.11 13.89
CA ASP A 26 -2.61 -1.04 14.75
C ASP A 26 -3.46 -2.32 14.70
N THR A 27 -3.58 -2.97 13.54
CA THR A 27 -4.37 -4.20 13.37
C THR A 27 -3.54 -5.48 13.31
N GLY A 28 -2.23 -5.37 13.13
CA GLY A 28 -1.29 -6.51 13.03
C GLY A 28 -1.38 -7.30 11.71
N LYS A 29 -2.30 -6.93 10.81
CA LYS A 29 -2.49 -7.56 9.50
C LYS A 29 -1.30 -7.27 8.59
N ASP A 30 -0.95 -8.21 7.72
CA ASP A 30 -0.07 -7.89 6.61
C ASP A 30 -0.82 -7.21 5.46
N PHE A 31 -0.09 -6.58 4.55
CA PHE A 31 -0.70 -5.80 3.47
C PHE A 31 -1.58 -6.65 2.55
N LEU A 32 -1.25 -7.93 2.32
CA LEU A 32 -2.06 -8.78 1.44
C LEU A 32 -3.39 -9.13 2.10
N ASP A 33 -3.41 -9.33 3.41
CA ASP A 33 -4.66 -9.51 4.16
C ASP A 33 -5.52 -8.24 4.15
N LEU A 34 -4.92 -7.07 4.34
CA LEU A 34 -5.63 -5.80 4.17
C LEU A 34 -6.18 -5.65 2.74
N LEU A 35 -5.37 -5.96 1.72
CA LEU A 35 -5.76 -5.83 0.32
C LEU A 35 -6.97 -6.72 -0.01
N LYS A 36 -7.08 -7.91 0.56
CA LYS A 36 -8.28 -8.77 0.39
C LYS A 36 -9.54 -8.09 0.91
N GLU A 37 -9.48 -7.44 2.07
CA GLU A 37 -10.61 -6.70 2.63
C GLU A 37 -11.00 -5.50 1.76
N VAL A 38 -9.99 -4.74 1.31
CA VAL A 38 -10.22 -3.57 0.45
C VAL A 38 -10.74 -3.99 -0.93
N THR A 39 -10.31 -5.15 -1.45
CA THR A 39 -10.76 -5.69 -2.74
C THR A 39 -12.27 -5.86 -2.79
N ALA A 40 -12.87 -6.42 -1.73
CA ALA A 40 -14.32 -6.61 -1.69
C ALA A 40 -15.10 -5.28 -1.81
N ILE A 41 -14.56 -4.21 -1.24
CA ILE A 41 -15.14 -2.86 -1.32
C ILE A 41 -14.94 -2.29 -2.73
N LEU A 42 -13.72 -2.33 -3.25
CA LEU A 42 -13.38 -1.81 -4.57
C LEU A 42 -14.18 -2.49 -5.69
N GLU A 43 -14.32 -3.82 -5.64
CA GLU A 43 -15.11 -4.55 -6.62
C GLU A 43 -16.60 -4.23 -6.54
N SER A 44 -17.12 -3.95 -5.33
CA SER A 44 -18.50 -3.49 -5.15
C SER A 44 -18.75 -2.11 -5.78
N ASP A 45 -17.71 -1.28 -5.85
CA ASP A 45 -17.71 0.02 -6.52
C ASP A 45 -17.35 -0.08 -8.02
N GLY A 46 -17.25 -1.30 -8.56
CA GLY A 46 -16.97 -1.55 -9.98
C GLY A 46 -15.48 -1.45 -10.37
N ILE A 47 -14.57 -1.35 -9.39
CA ILE A 47 -13.12 -1.28 -9.60
C ILE A 47 -12.55 -2.71 -9.59
N ARG A 48 -11.94 -3.12 -10.72
CA ARG A 48 -11.38 -4.48 -10.82
C ARG A 48 -10.03 -4.56 -10.12
N VAL A 49 -9.84 -5.57 -9.28
CA VAL A 49 -8.55 -5.82 -8.61
C VAL A 49 -7.90 -7.08 -9.19
N ALA A 50 -6.62 -6.99 -9.56
CA ALA A 50 -5.83 -8.12 -10.01
C ALA A 50 -4.57 -8.23 -9.14
N VAL A 51 -4.41 -9.35 -8.43
CA VAL A 51 -3.25 -9.64 -7.61
C VAL A 51 -2.36 -10.65 -8.33
N SER A 52 -1.06 -10.36 -8.40
CA SER A 52 -0.06 -11.22 -9.03
C SER A 52 1.19 -11.34 -8.16
N GLU A 53 1.85 -12.48 -8.24
CA GLU A 53 3.10 -12.75 -7.53
C GLU A 53 4.22 -12.97 -8.54
N LYS A 54 5.40 -12.42 -8.26
CA LYS A 54 6.59 -12.60 -9.09
C LYS A 54 7.79 -12.92 -8.21
N THR A 55 8.31 -14.12 -8.37
CA THR A 55 9.52 -14.52 -7.66
C THR A 55 10.75 -13.87 -8.31
N ALA A 56 11.56 -13.17 -7.51
CA ALA A 56 12.81 -12.58 -7.97
C ALA A 56 13.89 -13.66 -8.14
N VAL A 57 14.65 -13.61 -9.24
CA VAL A 57 15.78 -14.51 -9.47
C VAL A 57 17.04 -13.83 -8.91
N GLY A 58 17.37 -14.12 -7.64
CA GLY A 58 18.69 -13.79 -7.08
C GLY A 58 18.77 -12.63 -6.08
N GLY A 59 17.73 -12.36 -5.29
CA GLY A 59 17.82 -11.37 -4.22
C GLY A 59 16.72 -11.45 -3.17
N GLU A 60 16.95 -10.77 -2.04
CA GLU A 60 16.01 -10.54 -0.93
C GLU A 60 14.99 -9.45 -1.29
N GLU A 61 14.42 -9.50 -2.50
CA GLU A 61 13.32 -8.60 -2.84
C GLU A 61 12.10 -9.01 -2.00
N ASN A 62 11.43 -8.05 -1.37
CA ASN A 62 10.12 -8.24 -0.75
C ASN A 62 9.36 -6.92 -0.83
N ARG A 63 8.84 -6.63 -2.03
CA ARG A 63 8.23 -5.34 -2.37
C ARG A 63 6.88 -5.50 -3.01
N ILE A 64 5.99 -4.55 -2.75
CA ILE A 64 4.66 -4.50 -3.36
C ILE A 64 4.61 -3.33 -4.33
N PHE A 65 4.00 -3.59 -5.48
CA PHE A 65 3.73 -2.60 -6.50
C PHE A 65 2.21 -2.51 -6.72
N LEU A 66 1.66 -1.30 -6.69
CA LEU A 66 0.27 -1.03 -7.05
C LEU A 66 0.25 -0.21 -8.33
N ASN A 67 -0.42 -0.73 -9.37
CA ASN A 67 -0.43 -0.14 -10.71
C ASN A 67 0.98 0.18 -11.26
N GLY A 68 1.97 -0.65 -10.88
CA GLY A 68 3.36 -0.49 -11.28
C GLY A 68 4.19 0.47 -10.41
N ARG A 69 3.57 1.15 -9.43
CA ARG A 69 4.23 2.06 -8.49
C ARG A 69 4.64 1.33 -7.20
N PRO A 70 5.85 1.52 -6.66
CA PRO A 70 6.24 0.99 -5.36
C PRO A 70 5.28 1.43 -4.26
N LEU A 71 4.96 0.54 -3.33
CA LEU A 71 4.09 0.84 -2.20
C LEU A 71 4.69 1.92 -1.29
N GLU A 72 6.02 1.97 -1.16
CA GLU A 72 6.74 2.99 -0.40
C GLU A 72 6.48 4.40 -0.92
N ASP A 73 6.56 4.61 -2.24
CA ASP A 73 6.28 5.91 -2.85
C ASP A 73 4.84 6.36 -2.59
N LEU A 74 3.89 5.41 -2.61
CA LEU A 74 2.48 5.68 -2.33
C LEU A 74 2.23 5.98 -0.84
N LEU A 75 2.97 5.34 0.05
CA LEU A 75 2.94 5.64 1.49
C LEU A 75 3.52 7.03 1.76
N ASP A 76 4.65 7.38 1.15
CA ASP A 76 5.27 8.71 1.29
C ASP A 76 4.32 9.82 0.81
N GLU A 77 3.58 9.58 -0.27
CA GLU A 77 2.52 10.50 -0.73
C GLU A 77 1.32 10.55 0.22
N ALA A 78 0.91 9.40 0.76
CA ALA A 78 -0.19 9.32 1.72
C ALA A 78 0.13 10.01 3.05
N GLU A 79 1.39 10.03 3.47
CA GLU A 79 1.87 10.76 4.66
C GLU A 79 1.85 12.28 4.45
N GLN A 80 2.21 12.76 3.26
CA GLN A 80 2.18 14.20 2.95
C GLN A 80 0.77 14.81 3.01
N GLY A 81 -0.28 13.98 2.85
CA GLY A 81 -1.69 14.38 2.99
C GLY A 81 -2.21 14.46 4.43
N GLN A 82 -1.36 14.23 5.45
CA GLN A 82 -1.77 14.23 6.87
C GLN A 82 -1.99 15.62 7.49
N SER A 83 -1.93 16.71 6.72
CA SER A 83 -2.29 18.04 7.23
C SER A 83 -3.82 18.14 7.43
N TYR A 84 -4.33 17.62 8.56
CA TYR A 84 -5.75 17.72 8.92
C TYR A 84 -6.05 18.75 10.02
N CYS A 85 -7.20 19.39 9.82
CA CYS A 85 -7.78 20.53 10.53
C CYS A 85 -7.75 20.48 12.07
N HIS A 86 -7.42 21.63 12.64
CA HIS A 86 -7.37 21.98 14.07
C HIS A 86 -8.69 21.98 14.86
N SER A 87 -9.72 21.21 14.50
CA SER A 87 -10.97 21.21 15.27
C SER A 87 -11.23 19.88 15.97
N THR A 88 -11.14 19.94 17.30
CA THR A 88 -11.55 18.99 18.36
C THR A 88 -10.56 17.91 18.77
N LYS A 89 -10.53 17.65 20.10
CA LYS A 89 -9.68 16.70 20.85
C LYS A 89 -9.32 15.46 20.01
N TRP A 90 -8.08 15.41 19.54
CA TRP A 90 -7.51 14.22 18.94
C TRP A 90 -6.70 13.48 20.00
N GLU A 91 -7.07 12.23 20.26
CA GLU A 91 -6.06 11.25 20.65
C GLU A 91 -5.03 11.23 19.52
N TYR A 92 -3.75 11.35 19.86
CA TYR A 92 -2.67 11.28 18.89
C TYR A 92 -2.69 9.87 18.29
N ILE A 93 -3.40 9.69 17.17
CA ILE A 93 -3.27 8.50 16.35
C ILE A 93 -1.88 8.64 15.74
N ASP A 94 -0.96 7.78 16.16
CA ASP A 94 0.38 7.72 15.59
C ASP A 94 0.26 7.23 14.14
N GLU A 95 0.07 8.17 13.22
CA GLU A 95 -0.06 7.92 11.78
C GLU A 95 1.29 7.67 11.08
N SER A 96 2.37 7.46 11.84
CA SER A 96 3.71 7.37 11.28
C SER A 96 4.05 5.98 10.73
N ARG A 97 4.65 5.96 9.54
CA ARG A 97 5.39 4.81 9.02
C ARG A 97 6.71 4.64 9.78
N LYS A 98 7.09 3.38 10.01
CA LYS A 98 8.31 2.97 10.72
C LYS A 98 9.03 1.88 9.93
N GLU A 99 10.34 1.98 9.87
CA GLU A 99 11.18 0.88 9.41
C GLU A 99 11.34 -0.13 10.54
N VAL A 100 11.14 -1.40 10.23
CA VAL A 100 11.29 -2.50 11.19
C VAL A 100 12.14 -3.60 10.58
N THR A 101 12.90 -4.30 11.42
CA THR A 101 13.68 -5.45 10.98
C THR A 101 12.75 -6.64 10.76
N GLY A 102 12.64 -7.07 9.51
CA GLY A 102 11.90 -8.25 9.10
C GLY A 102 12.70 -9.55 9.26
N PRO A 103 12.08 -10.69 8.91
CA PRO A 103 12.76 -11.99 8.87
C PRO A 103 14.00 -11.95 7.98
N GLY A 104 15.12 -12.50 8.45
CA GLY A 104 16.38 -12.49 7.69
C GLY A 104 17.16 -11.17 7.73
N GLY A 105 16.72 -10.17 8.51
CA GLY A 105 17.42 -8.89 8.62
C GLY A 105 17.03 -7.86 7.55
N GLN A 106 16.07 -8.20 6.70
CA GLN A 106 15.52 -7.29 5.68
C GLN A 106 14.80 -6.10 6.33
N VAL A 107 14.88 -4.93 5.70
CA VAL A 107 14.15 -3.74 6.16
C VAL A 107 12.70 -3.83 5.67
N CYS A 108 11.77 -4.00 6.60
CA CYS A 108 10.33 -3.99 6.36
C CYS A 108 9.71 -2.67 6.84
N GLN A 109 8.44 -2.48 6.53
CA GLN A 109 7.69 -1.27 6.85
C GLN A 109 6.46 -1.60 7.71
N GLU A 110 6.25 -0.78 8.72
CA GLU A 110 5.04 -0.77 9.54
C GLU A 110 4.38 0.59 9.47
N ALA A 111 3.07 0.61 9.30
CA ALA A 111 2.28 1.83 9.34
C ALA A 111 0.85 1.48 9.77
N PRO A 112 0.04 2.44 10.23
CA PRO A 112 -1.37 2.16 10.52
C PRO A 112 -2.14 1.71 9.27
N GLU A 113 -3.17 0.89 9.47
CA GLU A 113 -4.00 0.37 8.38
C GLU A 113 -4.56 1.51 7.50
N LEU A 114 -4.90 2.66 8.12
CA LEU A 114 -5.38 3.84 7.42
C LEU A 114 -4.39 4.36 6.36
N LEU A 115 -3.09 4.33 6.64
CA LEU A 115 -2.07 4.82 5.71
C LEU A 115 -1.97 3.92 4.48
N PHE A 116 -2.04 2.60 4.67
CA PHE A 116 -2.09 1.65 3.57
C PHE A 116 -3.37 1.79 2.73
N ARG A 117 -4.52 2.04 3.36
CA ARG A 117 -5.77 2.33 2.64
C ARG A 117 -5.66 3.59 1.78
N LYS A 118 -5.07 4.66 2.32
CA LYS A 118 -4.76 5.89 1.55
C LYS A 118 -3.82 5.60 0.38
N ALA A 119 -2.77 4.81 0.59
CA ALA A 119 -1.84 4.41 -0.47
C ALA A 119 -2.53 3.61 -1.60
N ILE A 120 -3.47 2.72 -1.27
CA ILE A 120 -4.28 2.00 -2.27
C ILE A 120 -5.13 2.97 -3.10
N LEU A 121 -5.80 3.92 -2.45
CA LEU A 121 -6.59 4.94 -3.15
C LEU A 121 -5.70 5.81 -4.04
N ARG A 122 -4.53 6.20 -3.56
CA ARG A 122 -3.55 6.98 -4.32
C ARG A 122 -3.06 6.26 -5.58
N ALA A 123 -2.99 4.92 -5.55
CA ALA A 123 -2.64 4.12 -6.71
C ALA A 123 -3.75 4.06 -7.79
N LEU A 124 -4.99 4.40 -7.43
CA LEU A 124 -6.13 4.46 -8.35
C LEU A 124 -6.30 5.84 -9.00
N GLU A 125 -5.72 6.88 -8.41
CA GLU A 125 -5.75 8.22 -8.98
C GLU A 125 -4.88 8.30 -10.24
N PRO A 126 -5.33 9.01 -11.30
CA PRO A 126 -4.48 9.31 -12.44
C PRO A 126 -3.27 10.12 -11.98
N ASP A 127 -2.11 9.88 -12.61
CA ASP A 127 -0.88 10.63 -12.29
C ASP A 127 -1.13 12.12 -12.56
N SER A 128 -1.29 12.91 -11.49
CA SER A 128 -1.62 14.33 -11.56
C SER A 128 -0.48 15.20 -12.14
N ARG A 129 0.61 14.59 -12.64
CA ARG A 129 1.73 15.27 -13.28
C ARG A 129 1.51 15.63 -14.75
N GLU A 130 0.41 15.21 -15.37
CA GLU A 130 0.06 15.65 -16.72
C GLU A 130 -0.94 16.81 -16.65
N TRP A 131 -0.42 18.02 -16.38
CA TRP A 131 -1.15 19.24 -16.70
C TRP A 131 -0.84 19.58 -18.16
N PRO A 132 -1.82 19.53 -19.08
CA PRO A 132 -1.61 20.09 -20.41
C PRO A 132 -1.47 21.62 -20.27
N GLU A 133 -0.38 22.18 -20.78
CA GLU A 133 -0.21 23.62 -21.03
C GLU A 133 -1.21 24.13 -22.07
#